data_AF-A0A7S3VBW8-F1
#
_entry.id   AF-A0A7S3VBW8-F1
#
_cell.length_a   1.000
_cell.length_b   1.000
_cell.length_c   1.000
_cell.angle_alpha   90.00
_cell.angle_beta   90.00
_cell.angle_gamma   90.00
#
_symmetry.space_group_name_H-M   'P 1'
#
loop_
_entity.id
_entity.type
_entity.pdbx_description
1 polymer ?
#
loop_
_entity_poly.entity_id
_entity_poly.type
_entity_poly.pdbx_seq_one_letter_code
_entity_poly.pdbx_strand_id
1 'polypeptide(L)'
;MVRYLSLAIASLVASSNASNLRSPVIFQNVARNLSYEFIAGYGPDSSVTDHNAIDLDQKIIEAQVAKLTESSFDLAKKVYMEGGHSKSYAKLTITNGVSADCGDKTLVSGIDNSGVEVVGKVYKSSTSPASEVWVQYQTNDVQASYVGCQVGALAATGDHKTSGCFQPTGTLTGCGADIAYTHDNLLDTANGRTIRGFSTAVESKMLTCAKCPYDDAGYFNKYYGDAAYADKWITAALDGTKTGFTSGRGDADFSTYTLKGRGEAVKKGTAYMAVFMYVIREFEDALDDCTNSCIGCNDDPVHAWDEGVAFYSGSLELQDGLSSGKLLHQLADKRCKNFNTCADEANTMSNVNKQLLQLFNVGQGQLQAGLCDDARETTAKVVDLMYVPMIQGTQRYAYKVQNLSGGEKEKAEGAVFAAAVLPRVFAEDEAAAQTIYDSMKVGASATDHKKVKKAFESVYSALGIKCSDVGGLMDDGTSDYYKGAEPCSDGVSGGGVAGIIIGSVAGGVALVSVGYIFYMRSRERDGNPIFKAAGAERPV
;
A
#
# COMPACT_ATOMS: atom_id res chain seq x y z
N MET A 1 -56.59 -1.01 -32.62
CA MET A 1 -56.41 -1.11 -34.09
C MET A 1 -55.31 -0.12 -34.45
N VAL A 2 -54.28 -0.57 -35.20
CA VAL A 2 -53.19 0.26 -35.82
C VAL A 2 -52.10 0.77 -34.85
N ARG A 3 -50.79 0.80 -35.10
CA ARG A 3 -49.79 0.14 -35.98
C ARG A 3 -48.41 0.55 -35.41
N TYR A 4 -47.37 -0.25 -35.69
CA TYR A 4 -45.94 0.10 -35.57
C TYR A 4 -45.57 1.43 -36.25
N LEU A 5 -44.54 2.13 -35.73
CA LEU A 5 -43.52 2.80 -36.55
C LEU A 5 -42.24 3.10 -35.73
N SER A 6 -41.10 2.67 -36.26
CA SER A 6 -39.73 3.04 -35.85
C SER A 6 -39.35 4.42 -36.39
N LEU A 7 -38.46 5.15 -35.72
CA LEU A 7 -37.66 6.21 -36.37
C LEU A 7 -36.30 6.43 -35.67
N ALA A 8 -35.25 6.37 -36.49
CA ALA A 8 -33.88 6.82 -36.24
C ALA A 8 -33.77 8.35 -36.40
N ILE A 9 -32.70 8.97 -35.88
CA ILE A 9 -32.05 10.26 -36.31
C ILE A 9 -30.79 10.40 -35.42
N ALA A 10 -29.56 10.25 -35.92
CA ALA A 10 -28.72 11.12 -36.76
C ALA A 10 -27.76 12.01 -35.96
N SER A 11 -26.47 11.74 -36.17
CA SER A 11 -25.27 12.44 -35.71
C SER A 11 -25.04 13.75 -36.46
N LEU A 12 -24.59 14.79 -35.75
CA LEU A 12 -24.05 16.03 -36.31
C LEU A 12 -22.68 16.32 -35.72
N VAL A 13 -21.67 16.29 -36.59
CA VAL A 13 -20.32 16.81 -36.37
C VAL A 13 -20.31 18.25 -36.87
N ALA A 14 -19.87 19.19 -36.05
CA ALA A 14 -19.55 20.55 -36.47
C ALA A 14 -18.08 20.83 -36.19
N SER A 15 -17.33 21.07 -37.25
CA SER A 15 -15.97 21.60 -37.24
C SER A 15 -16.03 23.13 -37.30
N SER A 16 -15.14 23.81 -36.57
CA SER A 16 -14.75 25.19 -36.89
C SER A 16 -13.36 25.50 -36.34
N ASN A 17 -12.43 25.79 -37.26
CA ASN A 17 -11.13 26.40 -37.02
C ASN A 17 -11.30 27.87 -36.59
N ALA A 18 -10.49 28.34 -35.64
CA ALA A 18 -10.15 29.75 -35.51
C ALA A 18 -8.73 29.95 -34.94
N SER A 19 -8.05 30.91 -35.55
CA SER A 19 -6.62 31.20 -35.55
C SER A 19 -6.14 32.05 -34.36
N ASN A 20 -4.87 31.86 -34.00
CA ASN A 20 -3.90 32.79 -33.42
C ASN A 20 -4.40 34.10 -32.77
N LEU A 21 -4.34 34.15 -31.43
CA LEU A 21 -4.06 35.36 -30.66
C LEU A 21 -3.09 34.99 -29.52
N ARG A 22 -1.89 35.58 -29.55
CA ARG A 22 -0.92 35.53 -28.44
C ARG A 22 -1.40 36.48 -27.33
N SER A 23 -1.52 35.96 -26.12
CA SER A 23 -1.61 36.73 -24.86
C SER A 23 -0.99 35.88 -23.74
N PRO A 24 -0.45 36.51 -22.69
CA PRO A 24 0.50 35.87 -21.78
C PRO A 24 -0.20 34.81 -20.93
N VAL A 25 0.44 33.65 -20.80
CA VAL A 25 -0.03 32.52 -20.02
C VAL A 25 -0.06 32.94 -18.55
N ILE A 26 -1.24 33.30 -18.06
CA ILE A 26 -1.53 33.37 -16.63
C ILE A 26 -1.82 31.92 -16.20
N PHE A 27 -1.04 31.43 -15.25
CA PHE A 27 -1.20 30.14 -14.59
C PHE A 27 -2.66 29.88 -14.19
N GLN A 28 -3.32 28.99 -14.92
CA GLN A 28 -4.51 28.27 -14.48
C GLN A 28 -4.46 26.85 -15.04
N ASN A 29 -3.57 26.03 -14.48
CA ASN A 29 -3.79 24.58 -14.40
C ASN A 29 -4.26 24.24 -12.98
N VAL A 30 -5.39 24.85 -12.58
CA VAL A 30 -6.32 24.20 -11.65
C VAL A 30 -7.52 23.82 -12.50
N ALA A 31 -7.31 22.90 -13.45
CA ALA A 31 -8.42 22.06 -13.84
C ALA A 31 -8.84 21.35 -12.55
N ARG A 32 -10.04 21.63 -12.05
CA ARG A 32 -10.62 20.87 -10.94
C ARG A 32 -10.67 19.41 -11.40
N ASN A 33 -9.70 18.61 -10.98
CA ASN A 33 -9.77 17.17 -11.18
C ASN A 33 -10.92 16.71 -10.28
N LEU A 34 -12.01 16.25 -10.89
CA LEU A 34 -13.25 15.92 -10.16
C LEU A 34 -13.12 14.62 -9.35
N SER A 35 -12.04 13.85 -9.55
CA SER A 35 -11.70 12.63 -8.78
C SER A 35 -10.28 12.16 -9.11
N TYR A 36 -9.58 11.57 -8.15
CA TYR A 36 -8.34 10.81 -8.36
C TYR A 36 -8.62 9.45 -9.03
N GLU A 37 -7.61 8.83 -9.64
CA GLU A 37 -7.78 7.47 -10.20
C GLU A 37 -8.07 6.45 -9.11
N PHE A 38 -9.03 5.57 -9.37
CA PHE A 38 -9.40 4.50 -8.45
C PHE A 38 -8.23 3.53 -8.23
N ILE A 39 -8.20 2.92 -7.05
CA ILE A 39 -7.23 1.90 -6.64
C ILE A 39 -8.01 0.67 -6.22
N ALA A 40 -8.03 -0.35 -7.07
CA ALA A 40 -8.75 -1.59 -6.79
C ALA A 40 -10.24 -1.39 -6.38
N GLY A 41 -10.93 -0.44 -7.01
CA GLY A 41 -12.32 -0.07 -6.69
C GLY A 41 -12.49 0.96 -5.57
N TYR A 42 -11.41 1.40 -4.91
CA TYR A 42 -11.42 2.50 -3.94
C TYR A 42 -11.15 3.85 -4.62
N GLY A 43 -11.94 4.88 -4.30
CA GLY A 43 -11.73 6.25 -4.78
C GLY A 43 -10.99 7.08 -3.72
N PRO A 44 -9.68 7.33 -3.86
CA PRO A 44 -8.96 8.15 -2.90
C PRO A 44 -9.41 9.62 -3.00
N ASP A 45 -9.29 10.36 -1.88
CA ASP A 45 -9.60 11.79 -1.78
C ASP A 45 -8.34 12.66 -1.71
N SER A 46 -7.17 12.02 -1.89
CA SER A 46 -5.87 12.66 -1.97
C SER A 46 -4.97 12.00 -3.02
N SER A 47 -3.93 12.72 -3.45
CA SER A 47 -2.97 12.21 -4.44
C SER A 47 -2.01 11.19 -3.81
N VAL A 48 -2.30 9.90 -4.01
CA VAL A 48 -1.46 8.79 -3.51
C VAL A 48 -0.80 7.94 -4.60
N THR A 49 -0.74 8.43 -5.84
CA THR A 49 -0.14 7.70 -6.98
C THR A 49 1.32 7.31 -6.75
N ASP A 50 2.12 8.20 -6.15
CA ASP A 50 3.50 7.95 -5.75
C ASP A 50 3.64 6.81 -4.72
N HIS A 51 2.70 6.75 -3.76
CA HIS A 51 2.63 5.72 -2.72
C HIS A 51 2.26 4.38 -3.34
N ASN A 52 1.24 4.38 -4.21
CA ASN A 52 0.71 3.19 -4.87
C ASN A 52 1.74 2.49 -5.76
N ALA A 53 2.72 3.24 -6.29
CA ALA A 53 3.79 2.73 -7.13
C ALA A 53 4.87 1.90 -6.38
N ILE A 54 4.82 1.77 -5.06
CA ILE A 54 5.78 0.94 -4.31
C ILE A 54 5.73 -0.54 -4.72
N ASP A 55 4.58 -0.99 -5.24
CA ASP A 55 4.37 -2.35 -5.70
C ASP A 55 5.19 -2.70 -6.95
N LEU A 56 5.67 -1.69 -7.69
CA LEU A 56 6.59 -1.87 -8.81
C LEU A 56 7.98 -2.29 -8.32
N ASP A 57 8.44 -1.80 -7.17
CA ASP A 57 9.67 -2.28 -6.53
C ASP A 57 9.50 -3.74 -6.11
N GLN A 58 8.35 -4.08 -5.51
CA GLN A 58 7.99 -5.47 -5.20
C GLN A 58 8.00 -6.33 -6.46
N LYS A 59 7.37 -5.90 -7.56
CA LYS A 59 7.34 -6.62 -8.84
C LYS A 59 8.75 -6.96 -9.34
N ILE A 60 9.68 -6.01 -9.23
CA ILE A 60 11.07 -6.22 -9.65
C ILE A 60 11.75 -7.23 -8.71
N ILE A 61 11.61 -7.07 -7.40
CA ILE A 61 12.15 -8.02 -6.43
C ILE A 61 11.68 -9.45 -6.77
N GLU A 62 10.38 -9.65 -7.02
CA GLU A 62 9.86 -10.97 -7.40
C GLU A 62 10.48 -11.49 -8.71
N ALA A 63 10.60 -10.63 -9.71
CA ALA A 63 11.15 -10.99 -11.01
C ALA A 63 12.63 -11.34 -10.94
N GLN A 64 13.39 -10.66 -10.08
CA GLN A 64 14.82 -10.92 -9.90
C GLN A 64 15.05 -12.21 -9.11
N VAL A 65 14.40 -12.41 -7.95
CA VAL A 65 14.61 -13.64 -7.17
C VAL A 65 14.14 -14.89 -7.91
N ALA A 66 13.19 -14.76 -8.84
CA ALA A 66 12.75 -15.86 -9.72
C ALA A 66 13.81 -16.32 -10.73
N LYS A 67 14.86 -15.52 -11.00
CA LYS A 67 15.96 -15.91 -11.91
C LYS A 67 16.96 -16.86 -11.26
N LEU A 68 16.97 -16.97 -9.93
CA LEU A 68 17.81 -17.91 -9.17
C LEU A 68 19.31 -17.79 -9.49
N THR A 69 19.82 -16.56 -9.62
CA THR A 69 21.27 -16.29 -9.72
C THR A 69 21.70 -15.31 -8.62
N GLU A 70 22.94 -15.41 -8.16
CA GLU A 70 23.46 -14.46 -7.14
C GLU A 70 23.38 -13.01 -7.62
N SER A 71 23.72 -12.74 -8.90
CA SER A 71 23.60 -11.39 -9.48
C SER A 71 22.18 -10.84 -9.50
N SER A 72 21.17 -11.71 -9.65
CA SER A 72 19.77 -11.30 -9.57
C SER A 72 19.35 -11.02 -8.13
N PHE A 73 19.87 -11.77 -7.15
CA PHE A 73 19.66 -11.51 -5.74
C PHE A 73 20.33 -10.21 -5.29
N ASP A 74 21.51 -9.89 -5.80
CA ASP A 74 22.18 -8.60 -5.57
C ASP A 74 21.31 -7.43 -6.06
N LEU A 75 20.70 -7.57 -7.25
CA LEU A 75 19.79 -6.55 -7.76
C LEU A 75 18.48 -6.47 -6.97
N ALA A 76 17.91 -7.61 -6.56
CA ALA A 76 16.74 -7.64 -5.68
C ALA A 76 17.04 -6.93 -4.34
N LYS A 77 18.23 -7.16 -3.78
CA LYS A 77 18.71 -6.50 -2.55
C LYS A 77 18.83 -5.00 -2.74
N LYS A 78 19.43 -4.54 -3.85
CA LYS A 78 19.53 -3.11 -4.16
C LYS A 78 18.16 -2.45 -4.24
N VAL A 79 17.21 -3.02 -5.01
CA VAL A 79 15.84 -2.48 -5.13
C VAL A 79 15.12 -2.49 -3.79
N TYR A 80 15.25 -3.54 -2.99
CA TYR A 80 14.69 -3.59 -1.64
C TYR A 80 15.22 -2.47 -0.73
N MET A 81 16.54 -2.22 -0.78
CA MET A 81 17.21 -1.24 0.08
C MET A 81 17.00 0.21 -0.36
N GLU A 82 17.04 0.46 -1.66
CA GLU A 82 17.18 1.81 -2.25
C GLU A 82 15.97 2.24 -3.07
N GLY A 83 15.06 1.32 -3.42
CA GLY A 83 13.86 1.59 -4.21
C GLY A 83 14.14 1.96 -5.66
N GLY A 84 13.09 2.10 -6.46
CA GLY A 84 13.19 2.48 -7.87
C GLY A 84 12.01 3.29 -8.40
N HIS A 85 10.84 3.16 -7.76
CA HIS A 85 9.60 3.73 -8.27
C HIS A 85 8.98 4.81 -7.39
N SER A 86 9.05 4.64 -6.07
CA SER A 86 8.33 5.52 -5.15
C SER A 86 9.20 6.68 -4.64
N LYS A 87 8.65 7.90 -4.60
CA LYS A 87 9.32 9.12 -4.12
C LYS A 87 10.64 9.41 -4.85
N SER A 88 10.62 9.37 -6.18
CA SER A 88 11.78 9.65 -7.02
C SER A 88 12.29 11.09 -6.84
N TYR A 89 13.60 11.27 -6.69
CA TYR A 89 14.22 12.58 -6.50
C TYR A 89 15.63 12.67 -7.11
N ALA A 90 16.04 13.88 -7.46
CA ALA A 90 17.39 14.20 -7.92
C ALA A 90 18.22 14.82 -6.79
N LYS A 91 19.50 14.44 -6.69
CA LYS A 91 20.51 15.12 -5.87
C LYS A 91 21.30 16.06 -6.76
N LEU A 92 21.14 17.36 -6.57
CA LEU A 92 21.71 18.37 -7.45
C LEU A 92 22.81 19.12 -6.73
N THR A 93 24.04 19.03 -7.25
CA THR A 93 25.20 19.76 -6.71
C THR A 93 25.18 21.21 -7.20
N ILE A 94 25.22 22.17 -6.28
CA ILE A 94 25.15 23.60 -6.58
C ILE A 94 26.51 24.12 -7.07
N THR A 95 26.54 24.83 -8.19
CA THR A 95 27.79 25.24 -8.86
C THR A 95 28.04 26.75 -8.87
N ASN A 96 27.02 27.58 -8.63
CA ASN A 96 27.15 29.05 -8.64
C ASN A 96 27.36 29.68 -7.25
N GLY A 97 27.54 28.88 -6.20
CA GLY A 97 27.82 29.35 -4.84
C GLY A 97 26.65 30.05 -4.14
N VAL A 98 25.44 29.97 -4.70
CA VAL A 98 24.22 30.44 -4.05
C VAL A 98 23.83 29.43 -2.97
N SER A 99 23.63 29.89 -1.72
CA SER A 99 23.05 29.03 -0.70
C SER A 99 21.61 28.70 -1.07
N ALA A 100 21.27 27.42 -1.16
CA ALA A 100 19.88 26.98 -1.28
C ALA A 100 19.13 27.28 0.04
N ASP A 101 18.70 28.52 0.22
CA ASP A 101 17.66 28.89 1.19
C ASP A 101 16.27 28.53 0.64
N CYS A 102 16.20 27.42 -0.11
CA CYS A 102 14.96 26.84 -0.57
C CYS A 102 14.36 26.12 0.64
N GLY A 103 13.32 26.67 1.25
CA GLY A 103 12.61 25.95 2.31
C GLY A 103 12.14 24.58 1.81
N ASP A 104 12.10 23.59 2.71
CA ASP A 104 11.48 22.30 2.41
C ASP A 104 10.08 22.52 1.84
N LYS A 105 9.69 21.65 0.90
CA LYS A 105 8.41 21.72 0.19
C LYS A 105 8.29 22.85 -0.84
N THR A 106 9.31 23.68 -1.05
CA THR A 106 9.33 24.72 -2.11
C THR A 106 9.25 24.06 -3.48
N LEU A 107 8.38 24.59 -4.35
CA LEU A 107 8.31 24.16 -5.76
C LEU A 107 9.45 24.80 -6.55
N VAL A 108 10.10 23.98 -7.36
CA VAL A 108 11.19 24.40 -8.24
C VAL A 108 10.99 23.86 -9.64
N SER A 109 11.45 24.61 -10.63
CA SER A 109 11.40 24.23 -12.04
C SER A 109 12.78 24.21 -12.66
N GLY A 110 13.02 23.20 -13.50
CA GLY A 110 14.18 23.05 -14.38
C GLY A 110 13.74 22.50 -15.73
N ILE A 111 14.65 21.91 -16.50
CA ILE A 111 14.37 21.38 -17.84
C ILE A 111 14.91 19.96 -17.97
N ASP A 112 14.24 19.10 -18.75
CA ASP A 112 14.70 17.77 -19.16
C ASP A 112 15.60 17.80 -20.41
N ASN A 113 16.15 16.64 -20.81
CA ASN A 113 16.99 16.52 -22.01
C ASN A 113 16.27 16.87 -23.34
N SER A 114 14.94 16.97 -23.34
CA SER A 114 14.12 17.32 -24.50
C SER A 114 13.77 18.81 -24.56
N GLY A 115 14.18 19.61 -23.56
CA GLY A 115 13.81 21.01 -23.48
C GLY A 115 12.45 21.26 -22.83
N VAL A 116 11.84 20.25 -22.21
CA VAL A 116 10.54 20.35 -21.53
C VAL A 116 10.76 20.69 -20.06
N GLU A 117 9.87 21.53 -19.52
CA GLU A 117 9.90 21.91 -18.10
C GLU A 117 9.70 20.67 -17.20
N VAL A 118 10.58 20.53 -16.21
CA VAL A 118 10.46 19.55 -15.13
C VAL A 118 10.21 20.29 -13.85
N VAL A 119 9.09 19.99 -13.21
CA VAL A 119 8.72 20.54 -11.92
C VAL A 119 9.04 19.53 -10.83
N GLY A 120 9.53 20.04 -9.70
CA GLY A 120 9.77 19.25 -8.52
C GLY A 120 9.56 20.05 -7.25
N LYS A 121 9.75 19.36 -6.13
CA LYS A 121 9.59 19.89 -4.79
C LYS A 121 10.88 19.66 -4.02
N VAL A 122 11.40 20.70 -3.37
CA VAL A 122 12.58 20.58 -2.53
C VAL A 122 12.25 19.62 -1.38
N TYR A 123 12.95 18.49 -1.39
CA TYR A 123 12.79 17.39 -0.45
C TYR A 123 13.75 17.51 0.73
N LYS A 124 14.96 18.01 0.46
CA LYS A 124 15.99 18.27 1.44
C LYS A 124 16.98 19.28 0.88
N SER A 125 17.31 20.32 1.63
CA SER A 125 18.48 21.17 1.37
C SER A 125 19.60 20.83 2.36
N SER A 126 20.85 20.77 1.90
CA SER A 126 22.00 20.68 2.82
C SER A 126 22.11 21.95 3.68
N THR A 127 22.59 21.83 4.92
CA THR A 127 22.75 22.99 5.81
C THR A 127 23.86 23.93 5.34
N SER A 128 23.75 25.22 5.71
CA SER A 128 24.46 26.36 5.14
C SER A 128 26.02 26.31 5.16
N PRO A 129 26.69 26.72 4.06
CA PRO A 129 26.11 26.92 2.73
C PRO A 129 25.82 25.56 2.09
N ALA A 130 24.58 25.38 1.63
CA ALA A 130 24.17 24.16 0.96
C ALA A 130 25.06 23.92 -0.29
N SER A 131 25.77 22.80 -0.35
CA SER A 131 26.45 22.35 -1.58
C SER A 131 25.55 21.52 -2.48
N GLU A 132 24.40 21.07 -1.94
CA GLU A 132 23.43 20.22 -2.62
C GLU A 132 21.99 20.63 -2.29
N VAL A 133 21.12 20.51 -3.30
CA VAL A 133 19.66 20.58 -3.18
C VAL A 133 19.05 19.28 -3.71
N TRP A 134 18.16 18.65 -2.93
CA TRP A 134 17.50 17.42 -3.34
C TRP A 134 16.05 17.74 -3.73
N VAL A 135 15.68 17.38 -4.95
CA VAL A 135 14.39 17.76 -5.55
C VAL A 135 13.61 16.50 -5.88
N GLN A 136 12.51 16.27 -5.19
CA GLN A 136 11.55 15.22 -5.53
C GLN A 136 10.83 15.62 -6.83
N TYR A 137 10.82 14.72 -7.80
CA TYR A 137 10.10 14.93 -9.05
C TYR A 137 8.59 15.01 -8.78
N GLN A 138 7.91 15.96 -9.42
CA GLN A 138 6.46 16.08 -9.27
C GLN A 138 5.77 14.81 -9.79
N THR A 139 4.79 14.33 -9.02
CA THR A 139 3.92 13.23 -9.41
C THR A 139 2.57 13.75 -9.90
N ASN A 140 1.95 13.03 -10.84
CA ASN A 140 0.60 13.30 -11.34
C ASN A 140 -0.39 12.21 -10.88
N ASP A 141 -1.67 12.48 -11.11
CA ASP A 141 -2.78 11.64 -10.64
C ASP A 141 -3.04 10.39 -11.52
N VAL A 142 -2.24 10.17 -12.56
CA VAL A 142 -2.38 9.02 -13.47
C VAL A 142 -1.40 7.92 -13.08
N GLN A 143 -1.90 6.80 -12.56
CA GLN A 143 -1.10 5.68 -12.04
C GLN A 143 -0.12 5.14 -13.09
N ALA A 144 -0.51 5.08 -14.36
CA ALA A 144 0.34 4.55 -15.43
C ALA A 144 1.54 5.46 -15.78
N SER A 145 1.48 6.74 -15.45
CA SER A 145 2.48 7.75 -15.84
C SER A 145 2.87 8.69 -14.71
N TYR A 146 2.64 8.29 -13.46
CA TYR A 146 2.71 9.14 -12.26
C TYR A 146 4.00 9.97 -12.16
N VAL A 147 5.15 9.42 -12.58
CA VAL A 147 6.43 10.16 -12.61
C VAL A 147 7.22 9.91 -13.90
N GLY A 148 7.90 10.96 -14.38
CA GLY A 148 8.70 10.95 -15.60
C GLY A 148 10.14 10.44 -15.44
N CYS A 149 10.71 10.55 -14.23
CA CYS A 149 12.07 10.13 -13.91
C CYS A 149 12.06 8.96 -12.92
N GLN A 150 12.53 7.79 -13.34
CA GLN A 150 12.61 6.56 -12.55
C GLN A 150 13.96 5.90 -12.82
N VAL A 151 14.87 5.93 -11.84
CA VAL A 151 16.22 5.38 -11.99
C VAL A 151 16.57 4.59 -10.74
N GLY A 152 16.91 5.23 -9.62
CA GLY A 152 17.17 4.55 -8.34
C GLY A 152 18.03 3.30 -8.48
N ALA A 153 17.64 2.23 -7.81
CA ALA A 153 18.30 0.92 -7.88
C ALA A 153 17.81 0.03 -9.04
N LEU A 154 17.05 0.58 -10.00
CA LEU A 154 16.57 -0.17 -11.15
C LEU A 154 17.73 -0.60 -12.06
N ALA A 155 17.52 -1.68 -12.82
CA ALA A 155 18.52 -2.13 -13.77
C ALA A 155 18.61 -1.17 -14.98
N ALA A 156 19.84 -0.87 -15.41
CA ALA A 156 20.08 -0.05 -16.60
C ALA A 156 19.47 -0.65 -17.89
N THR A 157 19.22 -1.96 -17.91
CA THR A 157 18.63 -2.67 -19.05
C THR A 157 17.10 -2.57 -19.04
N GLY A 158 16.56 -1.42 -19.45
CA GLY A 158 15.15 -1.25 -19.80
C GLY A 158 14.20 -0.84 -18.67
N ASP A 159 14.65 -0.83 -17.42
CA ASP A 159 13.83 -0.37 -16.29
C ASP A 159 14.00 1.14 -16.02
N HIS A 160 15.12 1.73 -16.44
CA HIS A 160 15.35 3.18 -16.32
C HIS A 160 14.43 3.99 -17.23
N LYS A 161 13.78 4.99 -16.64
CA LYS A 161 13.04 6.05 -17.34
C LYS A 161 13.71 7.38 -17.06
N THR A 162 14.46 7.90 -18.04
CA THR A 162 15.21 9.15 -17.88
C THR A 162 14.58 10.36 -18.57
N SER A 163 13.48 10.16 -19.30
CA SER A 163 12.88 11.20 -20.14
C SER A 163 12.35 12.39 -19.35
N GLY A 164 11.87 12.20 -18.13
CA GLY A 164 11.41 13.29 -17.26
C GLY A 164 12.42 13.69 -16.17
N CYS A 165 13.69 13.29 -16.28
CA CYS A 165 14.72 13.70 -15.34
C CYS A 165 15.26 15.09 -15.72
N PHE A 166 15.76 15.82 -14.73
CA PHE A 166 16.49 17.06 -14.97
C PHE A 166 17.70 16.82 -15.91
N GLN A 167 18.09 17.83 -16.68
CA GLN A 167 19.34 17.77 -17.47
C GLN A 167 20.55 17.64 -16.55
N PRO A 168 21.64 16.95 -16.96
CA PRO A 168 22.84 16.78 -16.14
C PRO A 168 23.39 18.09 -15.60
N THR A 169 23.36 19.16 -16.40
CA THR A 169 23.63 20.53 -15.96
C THR A 169 22.44 21.42 -16.28
N GLY A 170 22.13 22.35 -15.40
CA GLY A 170 20.97 23.21 -15.61
C GLY A 170 20.85 24.33 -14.59
N THR A 171 19.72 25.01 -14.65
CA THR A 171 19.33 26.04 -13.68
C THR A 171 17.99 25.66 -13.08
N LEU A 172 17.92 25.66 -11.75
CA LEU A 172 16.67 25.58 -11.01
C LEU A 172 16.18 26.97 -10.66
N THR A 173 14.89 27.18 -10.86
CA THR A 173 14.15 28.40 -10.49
C THR A 173 13.15 28.08 -9.39
N GLY A 174 12.70 29.10 -8.63
CA GLY A 174 11.68 28.93 -7.57
C GLY A 174 12.17 29.22 -6.15
N CYS A 175 13.50 29.32 -5.94
CA CYS A 175 14.11 29.61 -4.63
C CYS A 175 14.53 31.08 -4.45
N GLY A 176 13.85 32.01 -5.13
CA GLY A 176 14.26 33.42 -5.20
C GLY A 176 15.41 33.65 -6.17
N ALA A 177 16.61 33.17 -5.85
CA ALA A 177 17.76 33.19 -6.75
C ALA A 177 17.87 31.88 -7.55
N ASP A 178 18.31 32.00 -8.80
CA ASP A 178 18.54 30.86 -9.68
C ASP A 178 19.71 30.02 -9.17
N ILE A 179 19.49 28.71 -9.08
CA ILE A 179 20.50 27.74 -8.64
C ILE A 179 21.05 27.03 -9.87
N ALA A 180 22.30 27.31 -10.23
CA ALA A 180 23.01 26.51 -11.21
C ALA A 180 23.43 25.19 -10.57
N TYR A 181 23.21 24.09 -11.26
CA TYR A 181 23.51 22.76 -10.72
C TYR A 181 24.18 21.82 -11.73
N THR A 182 24.76 20.76 -11.18
CA THR A 182 25.21 19.58 -11.92
C THR A 182 24.80 18.30 -11.19
N HIS A 183 24.52 17.23 -11.94
CA HIS A 183 24.29 15.88 -11.44
C HIS A 183 24.43 14.85 -12.58
N ASP A 184 24.55 13.58 -12.23
CA ASP A 184 24.46 12.44 -13.15
C ASP A 184 23.08 11.78 -13.02
N ASN A 185 22.31 11.75 -14.10
CA ASN A 185 20.94 11.22 -14.08
C ASN A 185 20.87 9.77 -13.59
N LEU A 186 21.93 8.96 -13.77
CA LEU A 186 21.98 7.54 -13.39
C LEU A 186 22.48 7.32 -11.96
N LEU A 187 23.34 8.20 -11.45
CA LEU A 187 23.96 8.04 -10.13
C LEU A 187 23.30 8.90 -9.04
N ASP A 188 22.74 10.04 -9.43
CA ASP A 188 22.21 11.06 -8.53
C ASP A 188 20.67 11.11 -8.52
N THR A 189 20.01 10.20 -9.23
CA THR A 189 18.56 9.99 -9.14
C THR A 189 18.28 8.80 -8.20
N ALA A 190 17.59 9.06 -7.10
CA ALA A 190 17.30 8.07 -6.06
C ALA A 190 15.83 8.09 -5.64
N ASN A 191 15.44 7.17 -4.75
CA ASN A 191 14.07 7.01 -4.27
C ASN A 191 14.01 7.19 -2.75
N GLY A 192 13.10 8.06 -2.30
CA GLY A 192 12.98 8.41 -0.89
C GLY A 192 12.10 7.45 -0.08
N ARG A 193 11.39 6.54 -0.74
CA ARG A 193 10.54 5.53 -0.11
C ARG A 193 10.97 4.16 -0.60
N THR A 194 11.29 3.26 0.33
CA THR A 194 11.79 1.92 0.04
C THR A 194 11.08 0.91 0.94
N ILE A 195 10.93 -0.32 0.47
CA ILE A 195 10.31 -1.40 1.27
C ILE A 195 11.16 -1.70 2.51
N ARG A 196 12.49 -1.59 2.42
CA ARG A 196 13.36 -1.66 3.60
C ARG A 196 13.04 -0.58 4.62
N GLY A 197 12.84 0.65 4.15
CA GLY A 197 12.51 1.81 4.97
C GLY A 197 11.27 1.59 5.84
N PHE A 198 10.30 0.82 5.34
CA PHE A 198 9.09 0.47 6.08
C PHE A 198 9.38 -0.30 7.36
N SER A 199 10.33 -1.24 7.34
CA SER A 199 10.73 -1.97 8.55
C SER A 199 11.70 -1.19 9.43
N THR A 200 12.65 -0.46 8.85
CA THR A 200 13.64 0.28 9.66
C THR A 200 13.05 1.50 10.36
N ALA A 201 11.87 1.97 9.92
CA ALA A 201 11.16 3.08 10.55
C ALA A 201 10.22 2.68 11.70
N VAL A 202 10.00 1.38 11.96
CA VAL A 202 9.04 0.91 12.99
C VAL A 202 9.34 1.52 14.37
N GLU A 203 10.61 1.60 14.77
CA GLU A 203 10.98 2.12 16.10
C GLU A 203 10.54 3.58 16.28
N SER A 204 10.92 4.45 15.35
CA SER A 204 10.64 5.88 15.44
C SER A 204 9.19 6.23 15.14
N LYS A 205 8.54 5.51 14.20
CA LYS A 205 7.19 5.83 13.73
C LYS A 205 6.07 5.10 14.47
N MET A 206 6.34 3.97 15.11
CA MET A 206 5.28 3.09 15.64
C MET A 206 5.50 2.64 17.09
N LEU A 207 6.71 2.78 17.64
CA LEU A 207 7.00 2.39 19.03
C LEU A 207 7.32 3.58 19.95
N THR A 208 7.98 4.61 19.43
CA THR A 208 8.49 5.74 20.23
C THR A 208 7.91 7.10 19.86
N CYS A 209 6.94 7.14 18.94
CA CYS A 209 6.23 8.36 18.56
C CYS A 209 5.36 8.90 19.71
N ALA A 210 4.78 10.10 19.54
CA ALA A 210 4.04 10.79 20.59
C ALA A 210 2.80 10.03 21.11
N LYS A 211 2.14 9.25 20.23
CA LYS A 211 0.92 8.46 20.54
C LYS A 211 1.17 6.94 20.47
N CYS A 212 2.44 6.55 20.51
CA CYS A 212 2.90 5.17 20.45
C CYS A 212 2.99 4.53 21.86
N PRO A 213 3.13 3.19 21.96
CA PRO A 213 3.23 2.22 20.86
C PRO A 213 1.88 1.92 20.19
N TYR A 214 1.90 1.73 18.87
CA TYR A 214 0.79 1.10 18.15
C TYR A 214 0.75 -0.40 18.48
N ASP A 215 -0.45 -0.96 18.60
CA ASP A 215 -0.66 -2.30 19.15
C ASP A 215 0.10 -3.38 18.36
N ASP A 216 -0.07 -3.46 17.04
CA ASP A 216 0.60 -4.47 16.21
C ASP A 216 2.11 -4.28 16.15
N ALA A 217 2.61 -3.05 16.06
CA ALA A 217 4.05 -2.80 16.17
C ALA A 217 4.59 -3.28 17.54
N GLY A 218 3.81 -3.06 18.61
CA GLY A 218 4.08 -3.56 19.95
C GLY A 218 4.11 -5.08 20.03
N TYR A 219 3.15 -5.78 19.43
CA TYR A 219 3.12 -7.25 19.37
C TYR A 219 4.35 -7.81 18.65
N PHE A 220 4.72 -7.24 17.51
CA PHE A 220 5.87 -7.68 16.71
C PHE A 220 7.18 -7.40 17.42
N ASN A 221 7.35 -6.21 17.99
CA ASN A 221 8.54 -5.88 18.77
C ASN A 221 8.64 -6.76 20.03
N LYS A 222 7.53 -7.04 20.71
CA LYS A 222 7.50 -7.98 21.84
C LYS A 222 7.89 -9.38 21.40
N TYR A 223 7.42 -9.85 20.25
CA TYR A 223 7.71 -11.21 19.77
C TYR A 223 9.16 -11.37 19.34
N TYR A 224 9.65 -10.52 18.45
CA TYR A 224 10.99 -10.61 17.88
C TYR A 224 12.06 -9.98 18.79
N GLY A 225 11.70 -8.99 19.60
CA GLY A 225 12.65 -8.19 20.38
C GLY A 225 13.37 -7.14 19.54
N ASP A 226 12.93 -6.91 18.30
CA ASP A 226 13.58 -6.00 17.36
C ASP A 226 12.53 -5.27 16.51
N ALA A 227 12.56 -3.94 16.52
CA ALA A 227 11.62 -3.12 15.74
C ALA A 227 11.77 -3.35 14.22
N ALA A 228 13.01 -3.47 13.74
CA ALA A 228 13.32 -3.75 12.34
C ALA A 228 13.25 -5.26 12.00
N TYR A 229 12.30 -5.99 12.58
CA TYR A 229 12.22 -7.47 12.47
C TYR A 229 12.13 -7.95 11.01
N ALA A 230 11.36 -7.26 10.18
CA ALA A 230 11.18 -7.64 8.79
C ALA A 230 12.47 -7.39 7.99
N ASP A 231 13.19 -6.29 8.24
CA ASP A 231 14.50 -6.04 7.62
C ASP A 231 15.52 -7.11 7.99
N LYS A 232 15.58 -7.52 9.26
CA LYS A 232 16.45 -8.62 9.70
C LYS A 232 16.12 -9.92 8.97
N TRP A 233 14.83 -10.26 8.84
CA TRP A 233 14.39 -11.46 8.11
C TRP A 233 14.74 -11.40 6.62
N ILE A 234 14.36 -10.31 5.94
CA ILE A 234 14.52 -10.15 4.49
C ILE A 234 16.00 -10.08 4.12
N THR A 235 16.81 -9.33 4.88
CA THR A 235 18.25 -9.23 4.64
C THR A 235 18.93 -10.57 4.87
N ALA A 236 18.56 -11.32 5.92
CA ALA A 236 19.11 -12.66 6.13
C ALA A 236 18.75 -13.62 4.99
N ALA A 237 17.54 -13.55 4.44
CA ALA A 237 17.13 -14.34 3.28
C ALA A 237 17.88 -13.95 2.00
N LEU A 238 18.04 -12.65 1.75
CA LEU A 238 18.82 -12.11 0.63
C LEU A 238 20.30 -12.53 0.72
N ASP A 239 20.87 -12.57 1.92
CA ASP A 239 22.29 -12.87 2.14
C ASP A 239 22.57 -14.36 2.37
N GLY A 240 21.53 -15.19 2.55
CA GLY A 240 21.68 -16.61 2.85
C GLY A 240 22.28 -16.85 4.23
N THR A 241 21.94 -16.01 5.20
CA THR A 241 22.48 -16.05 6.57
C THR A 241 21.39 -16.41 7.58
N LYS A 242 21.79 -16.53 8.85
CA LYS A 242 20.85 -16.75 9.96
C LYS A 242 20.34 -15.43 10.46
N THR A 243 19.08 -15.36 10.85
CA THR A 243 18.61 -14.30 11.73
C THR A 243 19.21 -14.50 13.13
N GLY A 244 19.18 -13.43 13.91
CA GLY A 244 19.44 -13.45 15.35
C GLY A 244 18.57 -12.41 16.00
N PHE A 245 17.35 -12.81 16.35
CA PHE A 245 16.38 -11.94 17.00
C PHE A 245 16.69 -11.80 18.49
N THR A 246 16.62 -10.58 19.02
CA THR A 246 17.01 -10.27 20.42
C THR A 246 16.22 -11.08 21.45
N SER A 247 14.97 -11.39 21.13
CA SER A 247 14.10 -12.22 21.98
C SER A 247 14.44 -13.71 21.99
N GLY A 248 15.25 -14.19 21.02
CA GLY A 248 15.45 -15.62 20.74
C GLY A 248 14.26 -16.33 20.07
N ARG A 249 13.23 -15.59 19.62
CA ARG A 249 12.04 -16.13 18.94
C ARG A 249 12.00 -15.74 17.48
N GLY A 250 11.40 -16.61 16.68
CA GLY A 250 11.18 -16.36 15.25
C GLY A 250 12.42 -16.55 14.37
N ASP A 251 13.50 -17.12 14.90
CA ASP A 251 14.74 -17.28 14.13
C ASP A 251 14.58 -18.20 12.91
N ALA A 252 15.32 -17.88 11.86
CA ALA A 252 15.39 -18.61 10.60
C ALA A 252 16.84 -18.72 10.11
N ASP A 253 17.23 -19.90 9.63
CA ASP A 253 18.56 -20.17 9.09
C ASP A 253 18.50 -20.36 7.57
N PHE A 254 18.64 -19.25 6.83
CA PHE A 254 18.56 -19.28 5.36
C PHE A 254 19.79 -19.88 4.68
N SER A 255 20.88 -20.13 5.42
CA SER A 255 22.04 -20.86 4.88
C SER A 255 21.72 -22.31 4.54
N THR A 256 20.60 -22.82 5.08
CA THR A 256 20.10 -24.18 4.82
C THR A 256 19.25 -24.28 3.54
N TYR A 257 18.91 -23.17 2.90
CA TYR A 257 18.09 -23.13 1.68
C TYR A 257 18.92 -22.74 0.46
N THR A 258 18.53 -23.30 -0.69
CA THR A 258 18.99 -22.78 -1.98
C THR A 258 18.36 -21.42 -2.28
N LEU A 259 18.76 -20.80 -3.39
CA LEU A 259 18.11 -19.58 -3.91
C LEU A 259 16.60 -19.76 -4.10
N LYS A 260 16.10 -20.99 -4.29
CA LYS A 260 14.67 -21.25 -4.44
C LYS A 260 13.90 -20.92 -3.14
N GLY A 261 14.31 -21.48 -2.01
CA GLY A 261 13.70 -21.19 -0.72
C GLY A 261 13.94 -19.74 -0.27
N ARG A 262 15.19 -19.26 -0.43
CA ARG A 262 15.54 -17.86 -0.11
C ARG A 262 14.67 -16.87 -0.90
N GLY A 263 14.47 -17.09 -2.20
CA GLY A 263 13.67 -16.22 -3.05
C GLY A 263 12.21 -16.12 -2.61
N GLU A 264 11.61 -17.22 -2.14
CA GLU A 264 10.25 -17.18 -1.59
C GLU A 264 10.17 -16.44 -0.25
N ALA A 265 11.18 -16.60 0.61
CA ALA A 265 11.26 -15.87 1.88
C ALA A 265 11.42 -14.36 1.66
N VAL A 266 12.22 -13.94 0.67
CA VAL A 266 12.36 -12.53 0.27
C VAL A 266 11.06 -12.00 -0.28
N LYS A 267 10.52 -12.64 -1.33
CA LYS A 267 9.30 -12.21 -2.05
C LYS A 267 8.12 -11.95 -1.12
N LYS A 268 7.92 -12.84 -0.14
CA LYS A 268 6.80 -12.75 0.79
C LYS A 268 7.13 -11.92 2.02
N GLY A 269 8.38 -11.89 2.46
CA GLY A 269 8.82 -11.06 3.58
C GLY A 269 8.64 -9.58 3.27
N THR A 270 9.03 -9.16 2.05
CA THR A 270 8.85 -7.78 1.60
C THR A 270 7.37 -7.36 1.59
N ALA A 271 6.48 -8.18 1.02
CA ALA A 271 5.05 -7.84 0.91
C ALA A 271 4.25 -8.06 2.21
N TYR A 272 4.52 -9.12 2.97
CA TYR A 272 3.64 -9.58 4.05
C TYR A 272 4.23 -9.39 5.45
N MET A 273 5.49 -8.94 5.55
CA MET A 273 6.06 -8.51 6.83
C MET A 273 6.34 -7.00 6.83
N ALA A 274 7.08 -6.50 5.82
CA ALA A 274 7.44 -5.08 5.76
C ALA A 274 6.29 -4.19 5.30
N VAL A 275 5.73 -4.43 4.10
CA VAL A 275 4.60 -3.63 3.59
C VAL A 275 3.35 -3.80 4.48
N PHE A 276 3.03 -5.03 4.91
CA PHE A 276 1.91 -5.30 5.83
C PHE A 276 1.91 -4.39 7.06
N MET A 277 3.02 -4.32 7.80
CA MET A 277 3.10 -3.48 9.01
C MET A 277 3.03 -1.99 8.68
N TYR A 278 3.53 -1.59 7.51
CA TYR A 278 3.49 -0.20 7.09
C TYR A 278 2.08 0.25 6.67
N VAL A 279 1.27 -0.65 6.10
CA VAL A 279 -0.16 -0.40 5.87
C VAL A 279 -0.87 -0.09 7.19
N ILE A 280 -0.61 -0.89 8.24
CA ILE A 280 -1.17 -0.64 9.58
C ILE A 280 -0.72 0.72 10.10
N ARG A 281 0.57 1.05 9.96
CA ARG A 281 1.09 2.36 10.35
C ARG A 281 0.34 3.52 9.70
N GLU A 282 0.07 3.46 8.41
CA GLU A 282 -0.60 4.56 7.72
C GLU A 282 -2.03 4.77 8.24
N PHE A 283 -2.74 3.68 8.57
CA PHE A 283 -4.04 3.80 9.24
C PHE A 283 -3.92 4.37 10.66
N GLU A 284 -2.91 3.99 11.45
CA GLU A 284 -2.69 4.57 12.79
C GLU A 284 -2.27 6.05 12.73
N ASP A 285 -1.44 6.43 11.76
CA ASP A 285 -1.03 7.82 11.51
C ASP A 285 -2.25 8.71 11.19
N ALA A 286 -3.17 8.18 10.37
CA ALA A 286 -4.44 8.85 10.09
C ALA A 286 -5.27 9.10 11.37
N LEU A 287 -5.30 8.12 12.29
CA LEU A 287 -6.02 8.24 13.56
C LEU A 287 -5.33 9.21 14.54
N ASP A 288 -4.01 9.28 14.49
CA ASP A 288 -3.21 10.19 15.30
C ASP A 288 -3.42 11.65 14.90
N ASP A 289 -3.54 11.93 13.61
CA ASP A 289 -3.75 13.29 13.15
C ASP A 289 -5.24 13.68 13.11
N CYS A 290 -6.15 12.73 13.32
CA CYS A 290 -7.59 12.98 13.28
C CYS A 290 -8.04 13.95 14.39
N THR A 291 -8.76 15.00 13.97
CA THR A 291 -9.37 15.99 14.85
C THR A 291 -10.89 15.82 14.89
N ASN A 292 -11.42 15.64 16.10
CA ASN A 292 -12.86 15.44 16.32
C ASN A 292 -13.67 16.70 15.97
N SER A 293 -14.87 16.49 15.40
CA SER A 293 -15.86 17.54 15.15
C SER A 293 -15.34 18.74 14.32
N CYS A 294 -14.36 18.51 13.43
CA CYS A 294 -13.84 19.52 12.51
C CYS A 294 -13.93 19.07 11.04
N ILE A 295 -14.83 19.70 10.27
CA ILE A 295 -15.10 19.36 8.85
C ILE A 295 -14.12 20.08 7.91
N GLY A 296 -12.82 19.97 8.17
CA GLY A 296 -11.78 20.64 7.36
C GLY A 296 -10.39 20.68 7.98
N CYS A 297 -10.21 19.98 9.10
CA CYS A 297 -8.90 19.79 9.73
C CYS A 297 -8.26 18.45 9.31
N ASN A 298 -8.99 17.60 8.60
CA ASN A 298 -8.64 16.19 8.44
C ASN A 298 -8.13 15.81 7.04
N ASP A 299 -7.64 16.78 6.26
CA ASP A 299 -7.03 16.51 4.95
C ASP A 299 -5.77 15.64 5.09
N ASP A 300 -4.90 15.94 6.06
CA ASP A 300 -3.70 15.15 6.36
C ASP A 300 -4.06 13.72 6.87
N PRO A 301 -5.00 13.54 7.83
CA PRO A 301 -5.55 12.23 8.18
C PRO A 301 -6.09 11.42 7.02
N VAL A 302 -6.90 12.05 6.14
CA VAL A 302 -7.46 11.37 4.95
C VAL A 302 -6.34 10.98 3.99
N HIS A 303 -5.29 11.81 3.86
CA HIS A 303 -4.13 11.47 3.06
C HIS A 303 -3.42 10.22 3.58
N ALA A 304 -3.11 10.15 4.88
CA ALA A 304 -2.51 8.96 5.49
C ALA A 304 -3.40 7.71 5.33
N TRP A 305 -4.72 7.86 5.46
CA TRP A 305 -5.65 6.76 5.20
C TRP A 305 -5.58 6.24 3.75
N ASP A 306 -5.59 7.15 2.78
CA ASP A 306 -5.44 6.81 1.36
C ASP A 306 -4.07 6.17 1.06
N GLU A 307 -3.00 6.59 1.76
CA GLU A 307 -1.68 5.95 1.67
C GLU A 307 -1.75 4.50 2.13
N GLY A 308 -2.45 4.22 3.24
CA GLY A 308 -2.69 2.86 3.74
C GLY A 308 -3.37 1.97 2.69
N VAL A 309 -4.42 2.48 2.01
CA VAL A 309 -5.10 1.75 0.94
C VAL A 309 -4.19 1.55 -0.29
N ALA A 310 -3.40 2.57 -0.66
CA ALA A 310 -2.44 2.47 -1.74
C ALA A 310 -1.37 1.39 -1.47
N PHE A 311 -0.85 1.30 -0.25
CA PHE A 311 0.11 0.27 0.14
C PHE A 311 -0.52 -1.12 0.33
N TYR A 312 -1.83 -1.19 0.61
CA TYR A 312 -2.54 -2.45 0.66
C TYR A 312 -2.69 -3.08 -0.73
N SER A 313 -3.07 -2.25 -1.71
CA SER A 313 -3.43 -2.68 -3.06
C SER A 313 -2.25 -2.67 -4.04
N GLY A 314 -1.62 -1.51 -4.24
CA GLY A 314 -0.60 -1.30 -5.27
C GLY A 314 -1.17 -0.89 -6.63
N SER A 315 -0.35 -0.18 -7.41
CA SER A 315 -0.72 0.35 -8.73
C SER A 315 -1.07 -0.73 -9.77
N LEU A 316 -0.54 -1.94 -9.61
CA LEU A 316 -0.76 -3.08 -10.51
C LEU A 316 -2.14 -3.72 -10.35
N GLU A 317 -2.91 -3.36 -9.32
CA GLU A 317 -4.34 -3.72 -9.19
C GLU A 317 -5.25 -2.86 -10.06
N LEU A 318 -4.69 -1.84 -10.72
CA LEU A 318 -5.41 -0.90 -11.58
C LEU A 318 -6.62 -0.29 -10.84
N GLN A 319 -7.61 0.18 -11.61
CA GLN A 319 -8.81 0.80 -11.05
C GLN A 319 -9.85 -0.20 -10.55
N ASP A 320 -9.85 -1.45 -11.03
CA ASP A 320 -10.91 -2.43 -10.78
C ASP A 320 -10.55 -3.51 -9.74
N GLY A 321 -9.26 -3.73 -9.46
CA GLY A 321 -8.80 -4.75 -8.53
C GLY A 321 -8.86 -6.16 -9.11
N LEU A 322 -9.05 -6.30 -10.42
CA LEU A 322 -9.19 -7.60 -11.09
C LEU A 322 -7.90 -8.06 -11.78
N SER A 323 -6.86 -7.22 -11.76
CA SER A 323 -5.55 -7.52 -12.34
C SER A 323 -4.66 -8.33 -11.39
N SER A 324 -3.43 -8.61 -11.81
CA SER A 324 -2.48 -9.42 -11.03
C SER A 324 -1.52 -8.55 -10.23
N GLY A 325 -2.01 -7.94 -9.13
CA GLY A 325 -1.19 -7.15 -8.22
C GLY A 325 -0.08 -7.92 -7.51
N LYS A 326 0.64 -7.22 -6.62
CA LYS A 326 1.84 -7.73 -5.94
C LYS A 326 1.80 -7.65 -4.42
N LEU A 327 0.80 -6.96 -3.87
CA LEU A 327 0.68 -6.69 -2.45
C LEU A 327 -0.46 -7.51 -1.82
N LEU A 328 -1.11 -6.97 -0.79
CA LEU A 328 -2.00 -7.72 0.09
C LEU A 328 -3.36 -7.98 -0.56
N HIS A 329 -3.86 -7.06 -1.37
CA HIS A 329 -5.10 -7.24 -2.14
C HIS A 329 -5.03 -8.53 -2.98
N GLN A 330 -4.04 -8.65 -3.87
CA GLN A 330 -3.84 -9.87 -4.65
C GLN A 330 -3.63 -11.12 -3.77
N LEU A 331 -2.97 -11.00 -2.62
CA LEU A 331 -2.80 -12.15 -1.72
C LEU A 331 -4.18 -12.68 -1.29
N ALA A 332 -5.08 -11.80 -0.85
CA ALA A 332 -6.42 -12.19 -0.42
C ALA A 332 -7.20 -12.91 -1.53
N ASP A 333 -7.18 -12.42 -2.78
CA ASP A 333 -7.86 -13.08 -3.91
C ASP A 333 -7.24 -14.44 -4.26
N LYS A 334 -5.91 -14.57 -4.14
CA LYS A 334 -5.25 -15.86 -4.32
C LYS A 334 -5.64 -16.86 -3.25
N ARG A 335 -5.82 -16.41 -2.01
CA ARG A 335 -6.20 -17.29 -0.90
C ARG A 335 -7.68 -17.64 -0.91
N CYS A 336 -8.55 -16.73 -1.33
CA CYS A 336 -9.99 -17.02 -1.39
C CYS A 336 -10.29 -18.22 -2.29
N LYS A 337 -9.61 -18.31 -3.43
CA LYS A 337 -9.67 -19.45 -4.37
C LYS A 337 -9.29 -20.76 -3.70
N ASN A 338 -8.27 -20.72 -2.84
CA ASN A 338 -7.77 -21.90 -2.15
C ASN A 338 -8.62 -22.29 -0.94
N PHE A 339 -9.36 -21.35 -0.35
CA PHE A 339 -10.07 -21.55 0.91
C PHE A 339 -11.60 -21.55 0.80
N ASN A 340 -12.12 -21.41 -0.43
CA ASN A 340 -13.54 -21.26 -0.73
C ASN A 340 -14.18 -20.07 0.01
N THR A 341 -13.50 -18.92 -0.04
CA THR A 341 -13.92 -17.67 0.64
C THR A 341 -13.98 -16.47 -0.31
N CYS A 342 -14.19 -16.73 -1.61
CA CYS A 342 -14.42 -15.67 -2.58
C CYS A 342 -15.84 -15.11 -2.46
N ALA A 343 -16.01 -13.83 -2.78
CA ALA A 343 -17.29 -13.12 -2.70
C ALA A 343 -18.15 -13.25 -3.96
N ASP A 344 -17.57 -13.77 -5.03
CA ASP A 344 -18.16 -13.88 -6.35
C ASP A 344 -17.99 -15.30 -6.93
N GLU A 345 -18.93 -15.72 -7.78
CA GLU A 345 -18.90 -17.05 -8.41
C GLU A 345 -17.71 -17.21 -9.38
N ALA A 346 -17.22 -16.11 -9.94
CA ALA A 346 -16.05 -16.11 -10.82
C ALA A 346 -14.72 -16.25 -10.05
N ASN A 347 -14.77 -16.26 -8.70
CA ASN A 347 -13.61 -16.31 -7.82
C ASN A 347 -12.58 -15.22 -8.14
N THR A 348 -13.02 -14.02 -8.51
CA THR A 348 -12.12 -12.91 -8.83
C THR A 348 -11.87 -11.99 -7.65
N MET A 349 -12.80 -11.93 -6.68
CA MET A 349 -12.72 -11.07 -5.52
C MET A 349 -12.88 -11.86 -4.22
N SER A 350 -11.94 -11.72 -3.31
CA SER A 350 -12.04 -12.32 -1.97
C SER A 350 -13.10 -11.64 -1.12
N ASN A 351 -13.75 -12.40 -0.24
CA ASN A 351 -14.65 -11.81 0.76
C ASN A 351 -13.92 -10.87 1.73
N VAL A 352 -12.62 -11.09 1.94
CA VAL A 352 -11.73 -10.17 2.67
C VAL A 352 -11.61 -8.83 1.93
N ASN A 353 -11.22 -8.81 0.64
CA ASN A 353 -11.11 -7.57 -0.13
C ASN A 353 -12.43 -6.83 -0.23
N LYS A 354 -13.54 -7.55 -0.44
CA LYS A 354 -14.87 -6.95 -0.46
C LYS A 354 -15.19 -6.22 0.85
N GLN A 355 -14.91 -6.84 1.99
CA GLN A 355 -15.14 -6.22 3.30
C GLN A 355 -14.17 -5.06 3.56
N LEU A 356 -12.88 -5.24 3.23
CA LEU A 356 -11.87 -4.21 3.40
C LEU A 356 -12.16 -2.97 2.56
N LEU A 357 -12.53 -3.11 1.28
CA LEU A 357 -12.92 -1.97 0.44
C LEU A 357 -14.13 -1.22 1.03
N GLN A 358 -15.09 -1.92 1.62
CA GLN A 358 -16.20 -1.26 2.32
C GLN A 358 -15.71 -0.50 3.56
N LEU A 359 -14.85 -1.11 4.37
CA LEU A 359 -14.27 -0.48 5.56
C LEU A 359 -13.35 0.70 5.20
N PHE A 360 -12.61 0.63 4.09
CA PHE A 360 -11.79 1.73 3.58
C PHE A 360 -12.64 2.95 3.25
N ASN A 361 -13.75 2.77 2.54
CA ASN A 361 -14.69 3.86 2.27
C ASN A 361 -15.35 4.41 3.54
N VAL A 362 -15.68 3.53 4.50
CA VAL A 362 -16.26 3.95 5.79
C VAL A 362 -15.27 4.76 6.62
N GLY A 363 -14.03 4.29 6.76
CA GLY A 363 -13.00 4.97 7.54
C GLY A 363 -12.60 6.32 6.93
N GLN A 364 -12.45 6.39 5.60
CA GLN A 364 -12.22 7.65 4.90
C GLN A 364 -13.34 8.66 5.21
N GLY A 365 -14.60 8.25 5.08
CA GLY A 365 -15.76 9.11 5.39
C GLY A 365 -15.84 9.52 6.87
N GLN A 366 -15.47 8.63 7.79
CA GLN A 366 -15.39 8.94 9.23
C GLN A 366 -14.31 9.99 9.52
N LEU A 367 -13.12 9.86 8.93
CA LEU A 367 -12.04 10.83 9.05
C LEU A 367 -12.44 12.20 8.49
N GLN A 368 -13.06 12.23 7.31
CA GLN A 368 -13.60 13.46 6.72
C GLN A 368 -14.65 14.15 7.60
N ALA A 369 -15.49 13.36 8.27
CA ALA A 369 -16.50 13.85 9.19
C ALA A 369 -15.94 14.21 10.59
N GLY A 370 -14.67 13.91 10.86
CA GLY A 370 -14.05 14.09 12.18
C GLY A 370 -14.68 13.19 13.25
N LEU A 371 -15.06 11.96 12.88
CA LEU A 371 -15.55 10.89 13.75
C LEU A 371 -14.37 9.98 14.12
N CYS A 372 -13.41 10.51 14.88
CA CYS A 372 -12.12 9.84 15.09
C CYS A 372 -12.27 8.53 15.88
N ASP A 373 -13.17 8.47 16.86
CA ASP A 373 -13.42 7.25 17.64
C ASP A 373 -14.03 6.14 16.76
N ASP A 374 -14.99 6.50 15.89
CA ASP A 374 -15.58 5.55 14.94
C ASP A 374 -14.53 5.07 13.91
N ALA A 375 -13.63 5.95 13.48
CA ALA A 375 -12.51 5.59 12.61
C ALA A 375 -11.56 4.59 13.30
N ARG A 376 -11.28 4.75 14.62
CA ARG A 376 -10.49 3.79 15.40
C ARG A 376 -11.14 2.41 15.42
N GLU A 377 -12.45 2.33 15.64
CA GLU A 377 -13.18 1.05 15.57
C GLU A 377 -13.16 0.42 14.18
N THR A 378 -13.17 1.23 13.12
CA THR A 378 -13.04 0.76 11.74
C THR A 378 -11.63 0.22 11.46
N THR A 379 -10.57 0.91 11.90
CA THR A 379 -9.18 0.45 11.75
C THR A 379 -8.97 -0.91 12.42
N ALA A 380 -9.47 -1.12 13.64
CA ALA A 380 -9.36 -2.41 14.31
C ALA A 380 -9.91 -3.57 13.45
N LYS A 381 -11.09 -3.39 12.84
CA LYS A 381 -11.70 -4.40 11.95
C LYS A 381 -10.91 -4.59 10.65
N VAL A 382 -10.34 -3.52 10.11
CA VAL A 382 -9.46 -3.58 8.95
C VAL A 382 -8.25 -4.47 9.25
N VAL A 383 -7.58 -4.22 10.37
CA VAL A 383 -6.37 -4.95 10.77
C VAL A 383 -6.68 -6.43 11.03
N ASP A 384 -7.76 -6.74 11.75
CA ASP A 384 -8.20 -8.13 11.99
C ASP A 384 -8.37 -8.92 10.68
N LEU A 385 -9.05 -8.32 9.68
CA LEU A 385 -9.27 -8.95 8.37
C LEU A 385 -7.97 -9.11 7.56
N MET A 386 -7.01 -8.18 7.68
CA MET A 386 -5.73 -8.27 6.96
C MET A 386 -4.90 -9.49 7.36
N TYR A 387 -5.11 -10.07 8.54
CA TYR A 387 -4.43 -11.30 8.97
C TYR A 387 -4.93 -12.58 8.28
N VAL A 388 -6.19 -12.59 7.82
CA VAL A 388 -6.84 -13.79 7.27
C VAL A 388 -6.05 -14.44 6.13
N PRO A 389 -5.57 -13.69 5.10
CA PRO A 389 -4.82 -14.31 4.00
C PRO A 389 -3.46 -14.90 4.42
N MET A 390 -2.85 -14.39 5.49
CA MET A 390 -1.58 -14.93 6.01
C MET A 390 -1.80 -16.21 6.83
N ILE A 391 -2.91 -16.27 7.59
CA ILE A 391 -3.37 -17.49 8.28
C ILE A 391 -3.69 -18.59 7.25
N GLN A 392 -4.46 -18.24 6.20
CA GLN A 392 -4.74 -19.13 5.06
C GLN A 392 -3.45 -19.58 4.38
N GLY A 393 -2.51 -18.67 4.14
CA GLY A 393 -1.19 -18.97 3.61
C GLY A 393 -0.46 -20.03 4.44
N THR A 394 -0.35 -19.82 5.75
CA THR A 394 0.36 -20.73 6.66
C THR A 394 -0.26 -22.12 6.66
N GLN A 395 -1.59 -22.23 6.80
CA GLN A 395 -2.30 -23.51 6.79
C GLN A 395 -2.13 -24.25 5.47
N ARG A 396 -2.23 -23.54 4.33
CA ARG A 396 -2.03 -24.14 3.00
C ARG A 396 -0.66 -24.79 2.88
N TYR A 397 0.39 -24.07 3.26
CA TYR A 397 1.75 -24.61 3.13
C TYR A 397 2.06 -25.69 4.16
N ALA A 398 1.47 -25.62 5.36
CA ALA A 398 1.53 -26.71 6.31
C ALA A 398 0.95 -28.02 5.71
N TYR A 399 -0.22 -27.93 5.05
CA TYR A 399 -0.84 -29.06 4.38
C TYR A 399 0.02 -29.57 3.21
N LYS A 400 0.49 -28.67 2.34
CA LYS A 400 1.32 -29.05 1.18
C LYS A 400 2.59 -29.78 1.60
N VAL A 401 3.30 -29.29 2.61
CA VAL A 401 4.54 -29.90 3.10
C VAL A 401 4.27 -31.29 3.69
N GLN A 402 3.22 -31.43 4.50
CA GLN A 402 2.92 -32.71 5.15
C GLN A 402 2.33 -33.75 4.19
N ASN A 403 1.32 -33.38 3.41
CA ASN A 403 0.45 -34.32 2.72
C ASN A 403 0.67 -34.40 1.20
N LEU A 404 1.30 -33.39 0.60
CA LEU A 404 1.46 -33.27 -0.85
C LEU A 404 2.95 -33.20 -1.28
N SER A 405 3.85 -33.72 -0.44
CA SER A 405 5.29 -33.78 -0.71
C SER A 405 5.92 -32.41 -1.01
N GLY A 406 5.43 -31.34 -0.38
CA GLY A 406 5.96 -29.98 -0.53
C GLY A 406 7.45 -29.89 -0.17
N GLY A 407 8.23 -29.30 -1.07
CA GLY A 407 9.69 -29.22 -0.94
C GLY A 407 10.17 -27.93 -0.29
N GLU A 408 11.44 -27.58 -0.52
CA GLU A 408 12.06 -26.36 0.02
C GLU A 408 11.24 -25.09 -0.26
N LYS A 409 10.66 -24.99 -1.47
CA LYS A 409 9.81 -23.87 -1.86
C LYS A 409 8.60 -23.75 -0.93
N GLU A 410 7.80 -24.81 -0.81
CA GLU A 410 6.63 -24.83 0.06
C GLU A 410 6.97 -24.58 1.53
N LYS A 411 8.10 -25.13 2.02
CA LYS A 411 8.58 -24.89 3.38
C LYS A 411 8.93 -23.41 3.59
N ALA A 412 9.64 -22.79 2.65
CA ALA A 412 9.98 -21.36 2.71
C ALA A 412 8.73 -20.47 2.69
N GLU A 413 7.77 -20.78 1.80
CA GLU A 413 6.50 -20.05 1.73
C GLU A 413 5.72 -20.18 3.05
N GLY A 414 5.65 -21.39 3.63
CA GLY A 414 5.01 -21.60 4.93
C GLY A 414 5.68 -20.86 6.08
N ALA A 415 7.02 -20.86 6.12
CA ALA A 415 7.80 -20.21 7.17
C ALA A 415 7.57 -18.69 7.23
N VAL A 416 7.57 -18.02 6.07
CA VAL A 416 7.37 -16.56 6.01
C VAL A 416 5.92 -16.15 6.27
N PHE A 417 4.93 -16.94 5.84
CA PHE A 417 3.53 -16.69 6.24
C PHE A 417 3.35 -16.86 7.76
N ALA A 418 3.96 -17.89 8.36
CA ALA A 418 3.93 -18.07 9.81
C ALA A 418 4.61 -16.89 10.52
N ALA A 419 5.81 -16.47 10.07
CA ALA A 419 6.53 -15.34 10.62
C ALA A 419 5.69 -14.04 10.62
N ALA A 420 4.90 -13.82 9.57
CA ALA A 420 4.04 -12.64 9.45
C ALA A 420 2.83 -12.61 10.42
N VAL A 421 2.48 -13.72 11.08
CA VAL A 421 1.31 -13.79 11.98
C VAL A 421 1.64 -14.26 13.41
N LEU A 422 2.76 -14.94 13.60
CA LEU A 422 3.21 -15.46 14.89
C LEU A 422 3.19 -14.42 16.03
N PRO A 423 3.60 -13.15 15.83
CA PRO A 423 3.53 -12.16 16.90
C PRO A 423 2.12 -11.88 17.41
N ARG A 424 1.15 -11.80 16.49
CA ARG A 424 -0.26 -11.58 16.83
C ARG A 424 -0.85 -12.79 17.55
N VAL A 425 -0.51 -14.01 17.13
CA VAL A 425 -0.90 -15.24 17.85
C VAL A 425 -0.24 -15.30 19.22
N PHE A 426 1.04 -14.96 19.33
CA PHE A 426 1.79 -14.99 20.58
C PHE A 426 1.22 -14.01 21.62
N ALA A 427 0.69 -12.87 21.17
CA ALA A 427 0.02 -11.91 22.06
C ALA A 427 -1.20 -12.52 22.77
N GLU A 428 -1.87 -13.49 22.14
CA GLU A 428 -3.07 -14.17 22.65
C GLU A 428 -2.76 -15.51 23.34
N ASP A 429 -1.94 -16.34 22.70
CA ASP A 429 -1.55 -17.67 23.17
C ASP A 429 -0.12 -18.03 22.73
N GLU A 430 0.81 -17.94 23.67
CA GLU A 430 2.23 -18.26 23.45
C GLU A 430 2.45 -19.73 23.04
N ALA A 431 1.64 -20.66 23.55
CA ALA A 431 1.78 -22.09 23.26
C ALA A 431 1.25 -22.43 21.85
N ALA A 432 0.17 -21.77 21.41
CA ALA A 432 -0.31 -21.85 20.04
C ALA A 432 0.73 -21.29 19.07
N ALA A 433 1.32 -20.13 19.36
CA ALA A 433 2.39 -19.55 18.57
C ALA A 433 3.62 -20.49 18.48
N GLN A 434 4.05 -21.06 19.60
CA GLN A 434 5.17 -22.02 19.62
C GLN A 434 4.88 -23.26 18.76
N THR A 435 3.66 -23.79 18.84
CA THR A 435 3.21 -24.94 18.03
C THR A 435 3.30 -24.66 16.53
N ILE A 436 2.87 -23.45 16.12
CA ILE A 436 2.95 -23.00 14.73
C ILE A 436 4.41 -22.83 14.32
N TYR A 437 5.21 -22.13 15.12
CA TYR A 437 6.62 -21.88 14.82
C TYR A 437 7.43 -23.17 14.66
N ASP A 438 7.30 -24.13 15.58
CA ASP A 438 8.05 -25.40 15.49
C ASP A 438 7.69 -26.23 14.26
N SER A 439 6.45 -26.13 13.78
CA SER A 439 5.98 -26.84 12.59
C SER A 439 6.38 -26.17 11.28
N MET A 440 6.57 -24.84 11.29
CA MET A 440 6.67 -24.02 10.09
C MET A 440 8.02 -23.34 9.89
N LYS A 441 8.88 -23.25 10.90
CA LYS A 441 10.17 -22.54 10.82
C LYS A 441 11.08 -23.07 9.72
N VAL A 442 11.96 -22.19 9.23
CA VAL A 442 13.04 -22.58 8.32
C VAL A 442 13.87 -23.70 8.94
N GLY A 443 14.09 -24.78 8.18
CA GLY A 443 14.79 -25.97 8.67
C GLY A 443 13.95 -26.94 9.50
N ALA A 444 12.63 -26.74 9.65
CA ALA A 444 11.76 -27.73 10.31
C ALA A 444 11.89 -29.13 9.67
N SER A 445 12.13 -30.13 10.52
CA SER A 445 12.30 -31.53 10.12
C SER A 445 10.98 -32.21 9.76
N ALA A 446 9.88 -31.78 10.38
CA ALA A 446 8.53 -32.26 10.12
C ALA A 446 7.52 -31.12 10.29
N THR A 447 6.38 -31.25 9.63
CA THR A 447 5.26 -30.31 9.72
C THR A 447 3.99 -31.08 10.09
N ASP A 448 3.24 -30.57 11.05
CA ASP A 448 1.97 -31.14 11.51
C ASP A 448 0.84 -30.16 11.21
N HIS A 449 0.23 -30.27 10.03
CA HIS A 449 -0.87 -29.41 9.58
C HIS A 449 -2.02 -29.41 10.59
N LYS A 450 -2.36 -30.57 11.17
CA LYS A 450 -3.48 -30.67 12.10
C LYS A 450 -3.24 -29.83 13.35
N LYS A 451 -2.02 -29.85 13.89
CA LYS A 451 -1.64 -29.00 15.04
C LYS A 451 -1.59 -27.53 14.66
N VAL A 452 -1.02 -27.18 13.51
CA VAL A 452 -0.98 -25.80 13.01
C VAL A 452 -2.39 -25.23 12.87
N LYS A 453 -3.29 -25.96 12.20
CA LYS A 453 -4.70 -25.58 12.04
C LYS A 453 -5.39 -25.39 13.38
N LYS A 454 -5.30 -26.37 14.28
CA LYS A 454 -5.92 -26.28 15.61
C LYS A 454 -5.38 -25.10 16.44
N ALA A 455 -4.08 -24.81 16.35
CA ALA A 455 -3.47 -23.67 17.04
C ALA A 455 -4.04 -22.34 16.54
N PHE A 456 -4.17 -22.16 15.22
CA PHE A 456 -4.82 -20.97 14.66
C PHE A 456 -6.30 -20.87 15.07
N GLU A 457 -7.07 -21.95 14.93
CA GLU A 457 -8.50 -21.95 15.27
C GLU A 457 -8.77 -21.61 16.74
N SER A 458 -7.85 -21.95 17.64
CA SER A 458 -7.98 -21.66 19.06
C SER A 458 -7.92 -20.16 19.39
N VAL A 459 -7.37 -19.33 18.49
CA VAL A 459 -7.21 -17.88 18.72
C VAL A 459 -8.11 -17.01 17.84
N TYR A 460 -8.88 -17.56 16.89
CA TYR A 460 -9.70 -16.76 15.95
C TYR A 460 -10.61 -15.74 16.64
N SER A 461 -11.30 -16.13 17.71
CA SER A 461 -12.17 -15.21 18.44
C SER A 461 -11.40 -14.04 19.09
N ALA A 462 -10.16 -14.25 19.51
CA ALA A 462 -9.31 -13.21 20.09
C ALA A 462 -8.67 -12.30 19.01
N LEU A 463 -8.55 -12.82 17.79
CA LEU A 463 -8.13 -12.10 16.60
C LEU A 463 -9.29 -11.36 15.89
N GLY A 464 -10.50 -11.37 16.46
CA GLY A 464 -11.65 -10.71 15.85
C GLY A 464 -12.19 -11.35 14.55
N ILE A 465 -11.73 -12.57 14.22
CA ILE A 465 -12.09 -13.27 12.97
C ILE A 465 -12.88 -14.56 13.23
N LYS A 466 -13.55 -15.06 12.19
CA LYS A 466 -14.39 -16.25 12.24
C LYS A 466 -13.81 -17.41 11.42
N CYS A 467 -14.30 -18.61 11.70
CA CYS A 467 -14.06 -19.77 10.86
C CYS A 467 -14.51 -19.52 9.42
N SER A 468 -15.65 -18.85 9.22
CA SER A 468 -16.15 -18.48 7.90
C SER A 468 -15.24 -17.51 7.13
N ASP A 469 -14.47 -16.67 7.83
CA ASP A 469 -13.54 -15.75 7.18
C ASP A 469 -12.31 -16.50 6.65
N VAL A 470 -11.84 -17.49 7.41
CA VAL A 470 -10.66 -18.29 7.04
C VAL A 470 -11.01 -19.40 6.03
N GLY A 471 -12.15 -20.08 6.17
CA GLY A 471 -12.57 -21.16 5.29
C GLY A 471 -11.78 -22.47 5.49
N GLY A 472 -11.80 -23.33 4.47
CA GLY A 472 -11.12 -24.63 4.46
C GLY A 472 -10.35 -24.86 3.16
N LEU A 473 -9.25 -25.59 3.20
CA LEU A 473 -8.38 -25.75 2.03
C LEU A 473 -9.01 -26.70 1.00
N MET A 474 -9.33 -26.16 -0.17
CA MET A 474 -9.94 -26.89 -1.29
C MET A 474 -8.94 -27.81 -1.98
N ASP A 475 -9.42 -28.98 -2.38
CA ASP A 475 -8.79 -29.87 -3.34
C ASP A 475 -9.33 -29.59 -4.74
N ASP A 476 -8.52 -28.88 -5.54
CA ASP A 476 -8.85 -28.47 -6.91
C ASP A 476 -9.24 -29.67 -7.81
N GLY A 477 -8.79 -30.88 -7.47
CA GLY A 477 -9.08 -32.11 -8.23
C GLY A 477 -10.47 -32.71 -7.95
N THR A 478 -11.09 -32.39 -6.82
CA THR A 478 -12.33 -33.05 -6.36
C THR A 478 -13.48 -32.10 -6.08
N SER A 479 -13.25 -30.78 -6.09
CA SER A 479 -14.25 -29.76 -5.69
C SER A 479 -14.77 -29.96 -4.26
N ASP A 480 -13.99 -30.61 -3.41
CA ASP A 480 -14.21 -30.81 -1.98
C ASP A 480 -13.01 -30.28 -1.20
N TYR A 481 -13.09 -30.23 0.13
CA TYR A 481 -11.95 -29.89 0.97
C TYR A 481 -10.96 -31.07 1.06
N TYR A 482 -9.68 -30.74 1.16
CA TYR A 482 -8.69 -31.73 1.55
C TYR A 482 -9.03 -32.32 2.93
N LYS A 483 -8.86 -33.63 3.08
CA LYS A 483 -9.13 -34.34 4.33
C LYS A 483 -8.36 -33.74 5.50
N GLY A 484 -9.07 -33.32 6.54
CA GLY A 484 -8.50 -32.68 7.73
C GLY A 484 -8.18 -31.19 7.56
N ALA A 485 -8.56 -30.59 6.44
CA ALA A 485 -8.45 -29.16 6.14
C ALA A 485 -9.82 -28.50 5.90
N GLU A 486 -10.90 -29.15 6.33
CA GLU A 486 -12.26 -28.62 6.30
C GLU A 486 -12.38 -27.37 7.20
N PRO A 487 -13.28 -26.41 6.90
CA PRO A 487 -13.47 -25.24 7.76
C PRO A 487 -13.90 -25.65 9.18
N CYS A 488 -13.47 -24.91 10.20
CA CYS A 488 -14.09 -25.01 11.52
C CYS A 488 -15.53 -24.44 11.49
N SER A 489 -16.28 -24.67 12.58
CA SER A 489 -17.63 -24.15 12.73
C SER A 489 -17.62 -22.95 13.67
N ASP A 490 -18.30 -21.88 13.28
CA ASP A 490 -18.56 -20.72 14.15
C ASP A 490 -19.57 -21.02 15.28
N GLY A 491 -20.06 -22.27 15.36
CA GLY A 491 -21.20 -22.65 16.18
C GLY A 491 -22.52 -22.13 15.60
N VAL A 492 -23.62 -22.87 15.81
CA VAL A 492 -24.94 -22.32 15.54
C VAL A 492 -25.27 -21.36 16.67
N SER A 493 -24.96 -20.07 16.52
CA SER A 493 -25.68 -19.07 17.31
C SER A 493 -27.14 -19.14 16.85
N GLY A 494 -28.00 -19.66 17.73
CA GLY A 494 -29.42 -19.77 17.46
C GLY A 494 -30.00 -18.38 17.18
N GLY A 495 -30.56 -18.19 15.98
CA GLY A 495 -31.61 -17.23 15.67
C GLY A 495 -31.27 -15.74 15.80
N GLY A 496 -31.00 -15.09 14.66
CA GLY A 496 -31.02 -13.62 14.47
C GLY A 496 -29.85 -12.90 15.15
N VAL A 497 -29.03 -12.09 14.49
CA VAL A 497 -29.35 -11.08 13.49
C VAL A 497 -28.09 -10.81 12.65
N ALA A 498 -28.01 -11.35 11.43
CA ALA A 498 -26.95 -11.04 10.47
C ALA A 498 -27.24 -9.73 9.70
N GLY A 499 -27.83 -8.72 10.34
CA GLY A 499 -28.42 -7.57 9.65
C GLY A 499 -28.49 -6.25 10.41
N ILE A 500 -27.69 -6.04 11.47
CA ILE A 500 -27.76 -4.77 12.24
C ILE A 500 -26.58 -3.81 11.99
N ILE A 501 -25.43 -4.23 11.46
CA ILE A 501 -24.35 -3.26 11.15
C ILE A 501 -24.53 -2.61 9.76
N ILE A 502 -25.23 -3.26 8.83
CA ILE A 502 -25.48 -2.72 7.48
C ILE A 502 -26.38 -1.46 7.52
N GLY A 503 -27.27 -1.34 8.51
CA GLY A 503 -28.11 -0.16 8.69
C GLY A 503 -27.32 1.10 9.06
N SER A 504 -26.22 0.95 9.80
CA SER A 504 -25.38 2.07 10.24
C SER A 504 -24.50 2.62 9.11
N VAL A 505 -24.11 1.78 8.14
CA VAL A 505 -23.27 2.20 7.00
C VAL A 505 -24.09 2.99 5.97
N ALA A 506 -25.32 2.55 5.66
CA ALA A 506 -26.23 3.34 4.82
C ALA A 506 -26.69 4.63 5.54
N GLY A 507 -26.86 4.57 6.87
CA GLY A 507 -27.12 5.74 7.71
C GLY A 507 -25.97 6.74 7.70
N GLY A 508 -24.72 6.29 7.80
CA GLY A 508 -23.52 7.12 7.74
C GLY A 508 -23.36 7.84 6.40
N VAL A 509 -23.48 7.12 5.28
CA VAL A 509 -23.41 7.72 3.93
C VAL A 509 -24.57 8.68 3.67
N ALA A 510 -25.78 8.36 4.15
CA ALA A 510 -26.93 9.25 4.06
C ALA A 510 -26.76 10.49 4.96
N LEU A 511 -26.19 10.35 6.16
CA LEU A 511 -25.91 11.46 7.08
C LEU A 511 -24.78 12.37 6.58
N VAL A 512 -23.75 11.82 5.92
CA VAL A 512 -22.70 12.61 5.25
C VAL A 512 -23.30 13.39 4.07
N SER A 513 -24.14 12.75 3.25
CA SER A 513 -24.84 13.40 2.14
C SER A 513 -25.79 14.51 2.63
N VAL A 514 -26.51 14.27 3.72
CA VAL A 514 -27.41 15.25 4.34
C VAL A 514 -26.63 16.37 5.02
N GLY A 515 -25.53 16.06 5.69
CA GLY A 515 -24.59 17.03 6.26
C GLY A 515 -23.98 17.93 5.18
N TYR A 516 -23.59 17.38 4.04
CA TYR A 516 -23.11 18.12 2.89
C TYR A 516 -24.20 19.05 2.31
N ILE A 517 -25.46 18.59 2.24
CA ILE A 517 -26.60 19.42 1.82
C ILE A 517 -26.85 20.58 2.80
N PHE A 518 -26.80 20.32 4.11
CA PHE A 518 -26.95 21.38 5.12
C PHE A 518 -25.77 22.37 5.12
N TYR A 519 -24.56 21.89 4.88
CA TYR A 519 -23.37 22.71 4.69
C TYR A 519 -23.50 23.61 3.45
N MET A 520 -23.92 23.06 2.31
CA MET A 520 -24.21 23.84 1.10
C MET A 520 -25.24 24.94 1.38
N ARG A 521 -26.32 24.62 2.10
CA ARG A 521 -27.36 25.58 2.49
C ARG A 521 -26.88 26.66 3.46
N SER A 522 -26.03 26.32 4.44
CA SER A 522 -25.47 27.34 5.34
C SER A 522 -24.59 28.31 4.55
N ARG A 523 -23.74 27.81 3.66
CA ARG A 523 -22.87 28.64 2.83
C ARG A 523 -23.61 29.53 1.84
N GLU A 524 -24.73 29.07 1.28
CA GLU A 524 -25.64 29.92 0.50
C GLU A 524 -26.21 31.06 1.36
N ARG A 525 -26.66 30.75 2.59
CA ARG A 525 -27.25 31.74 3.50
C ARG A 525 -26.23 32.76 4.01
N ASP A 526 -24.99 32.34 4.19
CA ASP A 526 -23.88 33.19 4.64
C ASP A 526 -23.22 33.96 3.48
N GLY A 527 -23.81 33.93 2.29
CA GLY A 527 -23.40 34.72 1.12
C GLY A 527 -22.11 34.23 0.45
N ASN A 528 -21.66 33.02 0.75
CA ASN A 528 -20.41 32.46 0.22
C ASN A 528 -20.65 31.08 -0.43
N PRO A 529 -21.47 31.01 -1.50
CA PRO A 529 -21.93 29.77 -2.10
C PRO A 529 -20.76 28.95 -2.68
N ILE A 530 -20.85 27.64 -2.53
CA ILE A 530 -19.84 26.68 -3.02
C ILE A 530 -19.77 26.68 -4.55
N PHE A 531 -20.91 26.92 -5.19
CA PHE A 531 -21.01 27.12 -6.64
C PHE A 531 -21.25 28.61 -6.91
N LYS A 532 -20.24 29.29 -7.47
CA LYS A 532 -20.42 30.61 -8.05
C LYS A 532 -20.77 30.41 -9.52
N ALA A 533 -21.97 30.84 -9.93
CA ALA A 533 -22.34 30.86 -11.34
C ALA A 533 -21.35 31.75 -12.09
N ALA A 534 -20.72 31.21 -13.14
CA ALA A 534 -19.87 32.01 -14.01
C ALA A 534 -20.75 33.02 -14.76
N GLY A 535 -20.60 34.31 -14.42
CA GLY A 535 -21.17 35.41 -15.17
C GLY A 535 -22.40 36.08 -14.55
N ALA A 536 -22.23 36.72 -13.39
CA ALA A 536 -23.20 37.72 -12.93
C ALA A 536 -22.54 38.82 -12.10
N GLU A 537 -21.69 39.62 -12.72
CA GLU A 537 -21.54 41.03 -12.35
C GLU A 537 -21.90 41.88 -13.56
N ARG A 538 -23.11 42.47 -13.53
CA ARG A 538 -23.41 43.68 -14.29
C ARG A 538 -23.06 44.87 -13.39
N PRO A 539 -22.40 45.90 -13.91
CA PRO A 539 -22.04 47.07 -13.13
C PRO A 539 -23.29 47.92 -12.88
N VAL A 540 -23.36 48.48 -11.67
CA VAL A 540 -23.93 49.81 -11.43
C VAL A 540 -22.89 50.62 -10.68
#